data_AF-A0A7W2KFF7-F1
#
_entry.id   AF-A0A7W2KFF7-F1
#
_cell.length_a   1.000
_cell.length_b   1.000
_cell.length_c   1.000
_cell.angle_alpha   90.00
_cell.angle_beta   90.00
_cell.angle_gamma   90.00
#
_symmetry.space_group_name_H-M   'P 1'
#
loop_
_entity.id
_entity.type
_entity.pdbx_description
1 polymer ?
#
loop_
_entity_poly.entity_id
_entity_poly.type
_entity_poly.pdbx_seq_one_letter_code
_entity_poly.pdbx_strand_id
1 'polypeptide(L)'
;MKFYFALDGMPQERQEVLLSIESSMLTGRHRLAVFNLKNLNLRTSNGHERCLEYVSGKLGAFLLGPLEEVLKATGLDLIRFYHVINAVPVVLTARR
;
A
#
# COMPACT_ATOMS: atom_id res chain seq x y z
N MET A 1 -4.21 14.21 -2.84
CA MET A 1 -5.00 13.22 -2.06
C MET A 1 -4.24 12.85 -0.80
N LYS A 2 -4.87 12.89 0.37
CA LYS A 2 -4.31 12.47 1.65
C LYS A 2 -5.28 11.48 2.28
N PHE A 3 -4.78 10.34 2.76
CA PHE A 3 -5.57 9.36 3.50
C PHE A 3 -4.70 8.76 4.60
N TYR A 4 -5.36 8.12 5.56
CA TYR A 4 -4.76 7.39 6.67
C TYR A 4 -5.48 6.05 6.83
N PHE A 5 -4.80 5.03 7.30
CA PHE A 5 -5.41 3.77 7.69
C PHE A 5 -6.21 3.94 8.98
N ALA A 6 -7.38 3.32 9.06
CA ALA A 6 -8.11 3.19 10.32
C ALA A 6 -7.41 2.12 11.17
N LEU A 7 -6.94 2.49 12.37
CA LEU A 7 -6.15 1.61 13.24
C LEU A 7 -6.96 1.01 14.40
N ASP A 8 -8.18 1.50 14.60
CA ASP A 8 -9.03 1.11 15.73
C ASP A 8 -9.29 -0.40 15.73
N GLY A 9 -9.09 -1.02 16.90
CA GLY A 9 -9.30 -2.46 17.10
C GLY A 9 -8.22 -3.37 16.48
N MET A 10 -7.11 -2.83 15.97
CA MET A 10 -5.99 -3.64 15.46
C MET A 10 -4.94 -3.95 16.54
N PRO A 11 -4.26 -5.12 16.48
CA PRO A 11 -3.10 -5.40 17.31
C PRO A 11 -1.98 -4.38 17.08
N GLN A 12 -1.21 -4.05 18.13
CA GLN A 12 -0.16 -3.03 18.09
C GLN A 12 0.86 -3.26 16.96
N GLU A 13 1.36 -4.49 16.79
CA GLU A 13 2.30 -4.83 15.72
C GLU A 13 1.76 -4.47 14.33
N ARG A 14 0.46 -4.70 14.09
CA ARG A 14 -0.20 -4.36 12.82
C ARG A 14 -0.35 -2.86 12.65
N GLN A 15 -0.63 -2.13 13.73
CA GLN A 15 -0.71 -0.67 13.69
C GLN A 15 0.66 -0.05 13.34
N GLU A 16 1.74 -0.55 13.93
CA GLU A 16 3.10 -0.10 13.68
C GLU A 16 3.51 -0.27 12.20
N VAL A 17 3.16 -1.40 11.59
CA VAL A 17 3.41 -1.62 10.16
C VAL A 17 2.62 -0.62 9.31
N LEU A 18 1.33 -0.40 9.59
CA LEU A 18 0.50 0.56 8.83
C LEU A 18 1.00 2.00 8.99
N LEU A 19 1.45 2.38 10.19
CA LEU A 19 2.09 3.67 10.46
C LEU A 19 3.42 3.82 9.71
N SER A 20 4.22 2.76 9.64
CA SER A 20 5.45 2.74 8.84
C SER A 20 5.15 2.96 7.35
N ILE A 21 4.12 2.31 6.81
CA ILE A 21 3.63 2.54 5.44
C ILE A 21 3.19 4.00 5.26
N GLU A 22 2.41 4.55 6.20
CA GLU A 22 1.99 5.96 6.16
C GLU A 22 3.17 6.94 6.12
N SER A 23 4.18 6.70 6.96
CA SER A 23 5.38 7.53 7.03
C SER A 23 6.22 7.47 5.74
N SER A 24 6.19 6.33 5.04
CA SER A 24 6.89 6.11 3.77
C SER A 24 6.21 6.79 2.58
N MET A 25 4.95 7.21 2.70
CA MET A 25 4.20 7.89 1.63
C MET A 25 4.51 9.39 1.56
N LEU A 26 5.73 9.76 1.14
CA LEU A 26 6.25 11.12 1.21
C LEU A 26 5.44 12.12 0.36
N THR A 27 5.04 11.73 -0.85
CA THR A 27 4.38 12.63 -1.81
C THR A 27 2.94 12.21 -2.12
N GLY A 28 2.19 13.07 -2.84
CA GLY A 28 0.85 12.71 -3.33
C GLY A 28 0.85 11.49 -4.27
N ARG A 29 1.96 11.26 -5.00
CA ARG A 29 2.11 10.11 -5.90
C ARG A 29 2.23 8.79 -5.15
N HIS A 30 3.01 8.74 -4.06
CA HIS A 30 3.10 7.56 -3.20
C HIS A 30 1.73 7.17 -2.66
N ARG A 31 0.99 8.15 -2.14
CA ARG A 31 -0.37 7.93 -1.62
C ARG A 31 -1.29 7.39 -2.70
N LEU A 32 -1.28 8.01 -3.88
CA LEU A 32 -2.11 7.54 -4.99
C LEU A 32 -1.74 6.12 -5.42
N ALA A 33 -0.46 5.77 -5.46
CA ALA A 33 0.00 4.43 -5.81
C ALA A 33 -0.47 3.37 -4.80
N VAL A 34 -0.31 3.63 -3.50
CA VAL A 34 -0.76 2.72 -2.42
C VAL A 34 -2.29 2.59 -2.41
N PHE A 35 -3.02 3.70 -2.58
CA PHE A 35 -4.48 3.69 -2.65
C PHE A 35 -4.97 2.90 -3.87
N ASN A 36 -4.36 3.09 -5.03
CA ASN A 36 -4.73 2.34 -6.23
C ASN A 36 -4.42 0.85 -6.06
N LEU A 37 -3.23 0.49 -5.54
CA LEU A 37 -2.87 -0.90 -5.24
C LEU A 37 -3.87 -1.55 -4.29
N LYS A 38 -4.26 -0.87 -3.21
CA LYS A 38 -5.28 -1.36 -2.26
C LYS A 38 -6.61 -1.67 -2.95
N ASN A 39 -6.99 -0.89 -3.96
CA ASN A 39 -8.23 -1.08 -4.70
C ASN A 39 -8.09 -2.04 -5.89
N LEU A 40 -6.90 -2.60 -6.13
CA LEU A 40 -6.73 -3.70 -7.08
C LEU A 40 -7.24 -4.99 -6.44
N ASN A 41 -8.01 -5.78 -7.18
CA ASN A 41 -8.34 -7.14 -6.79
C ASN A 41 -7.17 -8.09 -7.11
N LEU A 42 -6.03 -7.88 -6.44
CA LEU A 42 -4.80 -8.60 -6.73
C LEU A 42 -4.92 -10.08 -6.31
N ARG A 43 -4.79 -10.99 -7.28
CA ARG A 43 -4.78 -12.43 -7.04
C ARG A 43 -3.37 -12.91 -6.70
N THR A 44 -3.06 -12.98 -5.40
CA THR A 44 -1.71 -13.34 -4.92
C THR A 44 -1.36 -14.82 -5.08
N SER A 45 -2.33 -15.69 -5.41
CA SER A 45 -2.12 -17.13 -5.65
C SER A 45 -1.28 -17.42 -6.90
N ASN A 46 -1.12 -16.44 -7.80
CA ASN A 46 -0.46 -16.62 -9.08
C ASN A 46 1.07 -16.44 -9.02
N GLY A 47 1.62 -16.21 -7.83
CA GLY A 47 3.05 -15.97 -7.63
C GLY A 47 3.45 -14.50 -7.77
N HIS A 48 4.66 -14.17 -7.31
CA HIS A 48 5.15 -12.80 -7.21
C HIS A 48 5.29 -12.12 -8.58
N GLU A 49 5.88 -12.80 -9.56
CA GLU A 49 6.14 -12.26 -10.90
C GLU A 49 4.84 -11.83 -11.60
N ARG A 50 3.83 -12.71 -11.63
CA ARG A 50 2.51 -12.39 -12.21
C ARG A 50 1.80 -11.27 -11.47
N CYS A 51 1.99 -11.15 -10.14
CA CYS A 51 1.46 -10.02 -9.39
C CYS A 51 2.12 -8.72 -9.82
N LEU A 52 3.44 -8.72 -10.00
CA LEU A 52 4.21 -7.55 -10.40
C LEU A 52 3.85 -7.12 -11.83
N GLU A 53 3.71 -8.05 -12.77
CA GLU A 53 3.23 -7.76 -14.13
C GLU A 53 1.83 -7.11 -14.11
N TYR A 54 0.91 -7.68 -13.33
CA TYR A 54 -0.45 -7.15 -13.21
C TYR A 54 -0.47 -5.75 -12.61
N VAL A 55 0.27 -5.53 -11.51
CA VAL A 55 0.36 -4.22 -10.85
C VAL A 55 1.02 -3.20 -11.78
N SER A 56 2.09 -3.58 -12.47
CA SER A 56 2.77 -2.73 -13.46
C SER A 56 1.82 -2.32 -14.58
N GLY A 57 1.01 -3.25 -15.10
CA GLY A 57 0.02 -2.96 -16.13
C GLY A 57 -1.13 -2.05 -15.66
N LYS A 58 -1.47 -2.06 -14.37
CA LYS A 58 -2.56 -1.25 -13.81
C LYS A 58 -2.11 0.13 -13.34
N LEU A 59 -0.94 0.22 -12.72
CA LEU A 59 -0.40 1.47 -12.20
C LEU A 59 0.36 2.27 -13.27
N GLY A 60 0.94 1.57 -14.25
CA GLY A 60 1.82 2.16 -15.24
C GLY A 60 3.11 2.71 -14.62
N ALA A 61 4.05 3.13 -15.47
CA ALA A 61 5.35 3.66 -15.03
C ALA A 61 5.21 4.88 -14.09
N PHE A 62 4.13 5.66 -14.24
CA PHE A 62 3.90 6.87 -13.46
C PHE A 62 3.68 6.62 -11.96
N LEU A 63 3.03 5.51 -11.59
CA LEU A 63 2.75 5.14 -10.19
C LEU A 63 3.57 3.95 -9.70
N LEU A 64 4.18 3.17 -10.61
CA LEU A 64 5.03 2.04 -10.24
C LEU A 64 6.27 2.48 -9.45
N GLY A 65 7.01 3.48 -9.92
CA GLY A 65 8.19 3.97 -9.21
C GLY A 65 7.89 4.43 -7.77
N PRO A 66 6.87 5.30 -7.55
CA PRO A 66 6.44 5.65 -6.20
C PRO A 66 6.01 4.44 -5.34
N LEU A 67 5.41 3.39 -5.93
CA LEU A 67 5.07 2.18 -5.18
C LEU A 67 6.35 1.42 -4.76
N GLU A 68 7.31 1.25 -5.68
CA GLU A 68 8.59 0.60 -5.40
C GLU A 68 9.37 1.32 -4.30
N GLU A 69 9.33 2.66 -4.28
CA GLU A 69 9.91 3.47 -3.20
C GLU A 69 9.28 3.15 -1.83
N VAL A 70 7.95 3.01 -1.75
CA VAL A 70 7.26 2.61 -0.49
C VAL A 70 7.62 1.18 -0.09
N LEU A 71 7.63 0.23 -1.04
CA LEU A 71 8.00 -1.17 -0.76
C LEU A 71 9.43 -1.24 -0.20
N LYS A 72 10.37 -0.52 -0.82
CA LYS A 72 11.76 -0.44 -0.37
C LYS A 72 11.89 0.19 1.02
N ALA A 73 11.17 1.28 1.29
CA ALA A 73 11.22 1.97 2.57
C ALA A 73 10.66 1.13 3.72
N THR A 74 9.65 0.29 3.44
CA THR A 74 9.00 -0.56 4.44
C THR A 74 9.64 -1.95 4.57
N GLY A 75 10.48 -2.35 3.61
CA GLY A 75 11.09 -3.68 3.55
C GLY A 75 10.10 -4.81 3.25
N LEU A 76 8.88 -4.48 2.83
CA LEU A 76 7.84 -5.45 2.49
C LEU A 76 7.88 -5.79 1.00
N ASP A 77 7.76 -7.08 0.67
CA ASP A 77 7.48 -7.48 -0.71
C ASP A 77 6.03 -7.11 -1.10
N LEU A 78 5.78 -7.04 -2.40
CA LEU A 78 4.48 -6.64 -2.97
C LEU A 78 3.28 -7.43 -2.40
N ILE A 79 3.43 -8.75 -2.21
CA ILE A 79 2.32 -9.60 -1.77
C ILE A 79 2.03 -9.35 -0.29
N ARG A 80 3.07 -9.33 0.55
CA ARG A 80 2.91 -9.01 1.99
C ARG A 80 2.36 -7.61 2.16
N PHE A 81 2.88 -6.64 1.43
CA PHE A 81 2.41 -5.26 1.45
C PHE A 81 0.93 -5.17 1.08
N TYR A 82 0.52 -5.81 0.00
CA TYR A 82 -0.89 -5.84 -0.42
C TYR A 82 -1.80 -6.43 0.67
N HIS A 83 -1.44 -7.56 1.28
CA HIS A 83 -2.23 -8.17 2.34
C HIS A 83 -2.36 -7.29 3.58
N VAL A 84 -1.30 -6.56 3.94
CA VAL A 84 -1.35 -5.61 5.07
C VAL A 84 -2.38 -4.52 4.83
N ILE A 85 -2.43 -3.93 3.63
CA ILE A 85 -3.28 -2.76 3.34
C ILE A 85 -4.69 -3.11 2.83
N ASN A 86 -4.88 -4.27 2.18
CA ASN A 86 -6.10 -4.58 1.42
C ASN A 86 -7.36 -4.62 2.30
N ALA A 87 -7.26 -5.19 3.50
CA ALA A 87 -8.39 -5.31 4.43
C ALA A 87 -8.55 -4.13 5.40
N VAL A 88 -7.75 -3.07 5.25
CA VAL A 88 -7.74 -1.95 6.22
C VAL A 88 -8.52 -0.76 5.67
N PRO A 89 -9.62 -0.32 6.29
CA PRO A 89 -10.31 0.89 5.88
C PRO A 89 -9.39 2.12 5.89
N VAL A 90 -9.70 3.10 5.06
CA VAL A 90 -8.97 4.37 5.03
C VAL A 90 -9.89 5.53 5.36
N VAL A 91 -9.36 6.52 6.06
CA VAL A 91 -10.02 7.79 6.36
C VAL A 91 -9.36 8.91 5.57
N LEU A 92 -10.17 9.80 5.01
CA LEU A 92 -9.71 10.95 4.20
C LEU A 92 -9.45 12.20 5.05
N THR A 93 -9.82 12.16 6.32
CA THR A 93 -9.56 13.19 7.32
C THR A 93 -8.29 12.85 8.11
N ALA A 94 -7.61 13.85 8.66
CA ALA A 94 -6.48 13.61 9.55
C ALA A 94 -6.92 12.81 10.79
N ARG A 95 -6.11 11.82 11.19
CA ARG A 95 -6.26 11.16 12.50
C ARG A 95 -6.10 12.24 13.58
N ARG A 96 -7.10 12.37 14.45
CA ARG A 96 -7.09 13.33 15.56
C ARG A 96 -6.17 12.86 16.67
#